data_AF-A0AAE0L8M6-F1
#
_entry.id   AF-A0AAE0L8M6-F1
#
_cell.length_a   1.000
_cell.length_b   1.000
_cell.length_c   1.000
_cell.angle_alpha   90.00
_cell.angle_beta   90.00
_cell.angle_gamma   90.00
#
_symmetry.space_group_name_H-M   'P 1'
#
loop_
_entity.id
_entity.type
_entity.pdbx_description
1 polymer ?
#
loop_
_entity_poly.entity_id
_entity_poly.type
_entity_poly.pdbx_seq_one_letter_code
_entity_poly.pdbx_strand_id
1 'polypeptide(L)'
;MPIYASPEGKVPRVTSELYDRLIDIMPSSNELVLADVDSADEPAPSHDSSVNKAELSWLPTEPALSAQDCIKVRQLMADCVEGHGGEVSALARAVQLGEAYLRLVPEGRLQFLRLIVDHLGCTKASVDAAIASYMAQGDHGPDGSNLTSLRKALIPPWIYLIKQFAASTFEDSSGIQFLVELRGDLLGFLKHWPRLKPFDADLLDTLTTILTVGSLRLEQLTWNTSAAVLNKLIQYEAVHKIHSWTDLQHRLEGRGTNDRRIYGYFHEQMPKVPLIFVEVAFVKGLSSQIQRVLDVHHQAFNRPEEADTCIFYSIANTQAGLRGASFGNFLIKNVVKAVKADLPHLTTFATLSPIPKFRHWLMNELKQVPEQSLPLWPKFHA
;
A
#
# COMPACT_ATOMS: atom_id res chain seq x y z
N MET A 1 1.64 -25.37 9.49
CA MET A 1 1.32 -26.59 10.28
C MET A 1 0.41 -26.19 11.44
N PRO A 2 -0.75 -26.82 11.65
CA PRO A 2 -1.46 -26.65 12.92
C PRO A 2 -0.75 -27.50 13.98
N ILE A 3 -0.26 -26.86 15.04
CA ILE A 3 0.14 -27.57 16.26
C ILE A 3 -1.16 -27.82 17.02
N TYR A 4 -1.78 -28.98 16.80
CA TYR A 4 -2.78 -29.48 17.74
C TYR A 4 -2.05 -29.93 18.99
N ALA A 5 -2.36 -29.30 20.13
CA ALA A 5 -2.08 -29.89 21.43
C ALA A 5 -2.98 -31.12 21.60
N SER A 6 -2.37 -32.31 21.66
CA SER A 6 -3.00 -33.51 22.18
C SER A 6 -3.23 -33.35 23.70
N PRO A 7 -4.26 -33.97 24.30
CA PRO A 7 -4.50 -33.92 25.74
C PRO A 7 -3.40 -34.57 26.61
N GLU A 8 -2.42 -35.24 26.00
CA GLU A 8 -1.33 -35.93 26.69
C GLU A 8 0.02 -35.33 26.27
N GLY A 9 0.65 -34.61 27.21
CA GLY A 9 1.83 -33.78 26.99
C GLY A 9 3.11 -34.50 26.55
N LYS A 10 3.20 -34.88 25.27
CA LYS A 10 4.47 -35.19 24.58
C LYS A 10 4.52 -34.49 23.22
N VAL A 11 5.43 -33.53 23.09
CA VAL A 11 5.73 -32.80 21.85
C VAL A 11 6.45 -33.75 20.88
N PRO A 12 5.94 -33.99 19.66
CA PRO A 12 6.67 -34.77 18.67
C PRO A 12 7.84 -33.93 18.10
N ARG A 13 9.04 -34.52 18.08
CA ARG A 13 10.21 -33.92 17.42
C ARG A 13 10.00 -33.94 15.90
N VAL A 14 10.14 -32.77 15.29
CA VAL A 14 10.16 -32.58 13.83
C VAL A 14 11.40 -33.27 13.26
N THR A 15 11.22 -34.11 12.23
CA THR A 15 12.32 -34.74 11.49
C THR A 15 13.03 -33.72 10.60
N SER A 16 14.34 -33.89 10.43
CA SER A 16 15.27 -32.92 9.82
C SER A 16 14.93 -32.49 8.39
N GLU A 17 14.24 -33.32 7.59
CA GLU A 17 13.96 -33.04 6.18
C GLU A 17 12.99 -31.87 5.90
N LEU A 18 12.17 -31.47 6.89
CA LEU A 18 11.24 -30.34 6.75
C LEU A 18 11.86 -29.00 7.17
N TYR A 19 12.95 -29.04 7.95
CA TYR A 19 13.67 -27.86 8.40
C TYR A 19 14.55 -27.29 7.26
N ASP A 20 15.17 -28.17 6.48
CA ASP A 20 16.08 -27.80 5.39
C ASP A 20 15.37 -27.10 4.22
N ARG A 21 14.07 -27.38 4.00
CA ARG A 21 13.28 -26.73 2.93
C ARG A 21 12.70 -25.36 3.30
N LEU A 22 12.77 -24.96 4.58
CA LEU A 22 12.27 -23.67 5.05
C LEU A 22 13.34 -22.58 5.07
N ILE A 23 14.63 -22.95 5.01
CA ILE A 23 15.76 -22.02 5.05
C ILE A 23 15.96 -21.28 3.70
N ASP A 24 15.49 -21.86 2.58
CA ASP A 24 15.65 -21.28 1.24
C ASP A 24 14.70 -20.11 0.90
N ILE A 25 13.82 -19.67 1.82
CA ILE A 25 12.81 -18.61 1.56
C ILE A 25 13.10 -17.32 2.36
N MET A 26 14.20 -17.25 3.12
CA MET A 26 14.56 -16.04 3.87
C MET A 26 15.95 -15.51 3.45
N PRO A 27 16.06 -14.32 2.81
CA PRO A 27 17.35 -13.68 2.67
C PRO A 27 17.80 -13.15 4.04
N SER A 28 19.01 -13.56 4.41
CA SER A 28 19.75 -13.15 5.59
C SER A 28 20.14 -11.67 5.57
N SER A 29 20.15 -11.11 6.77
CA SER A 29 20.71 -9.84 7.24
C SER A 29 21.91 -9.31 6.45
N ASN A 30 21.90 -7.99 6.20
CA ASN A 30 23.12 -7.21 6.08
C ASN A 30 23.08 -6.07 7.12
N GLU A 31 24.14 -6.02 7.93
CA GLU A 31 24.47 -4.90 8.80
C GLU A 31 24.86 -3.69 7.95
N LEU A 32 24.32 -2.51 8.31
CA LEU A 32 24.83 -1.23 7.86
C LEU A 32 24.91 -0.30 9.07
N VAL A 33 26.15 -0.03 9.46
CA VAL A 33 26.54 1.05 10.38
C VAL A 33 26.33 2.36 9.62
N LEU A 34 25.57 3.30 10.19
CA LEU A 34 25.50 4.68 9.71
C LEU A 34 25.96 5.62 10.83
N ALA A 35 26.93 6.45 10.46
CA ALA A 35 27.55 7.49 11.26
C ALA A 35 26.66 8.73 11.35
N ASP A 36 26.84 9.47 12.45
CA ASP A 36 26.19 10.73 12.75
C ASP A 36 26.46 11.79 11.67
N VAL A 37 25.41 12.45 11.22
CA VAL A 37 25.49 13.70 10.45
C VAL A 37 24.51 14.69 11.08
N ASP A 38 25.06 15.69 11.77
CA ASP A 38 24.39 16.92 12.14
C ASP A 38 23.93 17.67 10.88
N SER A 39 22.70 18.20 10.90
CA SER A 39 22.32 19.27 9.98
C SER A 39 21.32 20.21 10.61
N ALA A 40 21.68 21.50 10.53
CA ALA A 40 21.00 22.65 11.07
C ALA A 40 19.64 22.93 10.40
N ASP A 41 18.76 23.55 11.19
CA ASP A 41 17.49 24.14 10.79
C ASP A 41 17.68 25.29 9.78
N GLU A 42 17.04 25.19 8.62
CA GLU A 42 16.57 26.37 7.87
C GLU A 42 15.12 26.12 7.38
N PRO A 43 14.23 27.14 7.45
CA PRO A 43 12.80 26.97 7.19
C PRO A 43 12.46 26.97 5.69
N ALA A 44 11.47 26.15 5.32
CA ALA A 44 10.99 25.96 3.95
C ALA A 44 10.27 27.21 3.36
N PRO A 45 10.39 27.47 2.04
CA PRO A 45 9.69 28.56 1.37
C PRO A 45 8.23 28.19 1.04
N SER A 46 7.35 29.19 1.05
CA SER A 46 5.94 29.07 0.69
C SER A 46 5.75 29.14 -0.83
N HIS A 47 5.07 28.15 -1.41
CA HIS A 47 4.71 28.10 -2.83
C HIS A 47 3.22 28.41 -3.03
N ASP A 48 2.90 29.57 -3.61
CA ASP A 48 1.59 29.87 -4.18
C ASP A 48 1.42 29.08 -5.49
N SER A 49 0.51 28.10 -5.49
CA SER A 49 0.28 27.11 -6.55
C SER A 49 -1.10 27.26 -7.20
N SER A 50 -1.64 28.47 -7.22
CA SER A 50 -2.94 28.73 -7.83
C SER A 50 -2.87 28.72 -9.36
N VAL A 51 -3.23 27.58 -9.99
CA VAL A 51 -3.42 27.46 -11.44
C VAL A 51 -4.52 28.43 -11.90
N ASN A 52 -4.24 29.21 -12.95
CA ASN A 52 -5.16 30.23 -13.46
C ASN A 52 -6.44 29.59 -14.04
N LYS A 53 -7.63 30.07 -13.64
CA LYS A 53 -8.94 29.60 -14.12
C LYS A 53 -9.06 29.52 -15.66
N ALA A 54 -8.34 30.36 -16.39
CA ALA A 54 -8.32 30.32 -17.86
C ALA A 54 -7.74 29.02 -18.43
N GLU A 55 -6.78 28.40 -17.73
CA GLU A 55 -6.11 27.16 -18.17
C GLU A 55 -6.96 25.90 -17.96
N LEU A 56 -7.98 25.97 -17.11
CA LEU A 56 -8.92 24.88 -16.83
C LEU A 56 -10.18 24.94 -17.71
N SER A 57 -10.23 25.88 -18.66
CA SER A 57 -11.41 26.08 -19.53
C SER A 57 -11.66 24.94 -20.51
N TRP A 58 -10.64 24.12 -20.82
CA TRP A 58 -10.77 22.99 -21.75
C TRP A 58 -11.25 21.70 -21.10
N LEU A 59 -11.34 21.64 -19.76
CA LEU A 59 -11.60 20.41 -19.02
C LEU A 59 -12.83 19.66 -19.58
N PRO A 60 -12.79 18.32 -19.69
CA PRO A 60 -13.89 17.56 -20.24
C PRO A 60 -15.21 17.89 -19.55
N THR A 61 -16.21 18.29 -20.33
CA THR A 61 -17.58 18.52 -19.85
C THR A 61 -18.45 17.27 -19.98
N GLU A 62 -18.05 16.36 -20.86
CA GLU A 62 -18.68 15.06 -21.06
C GLU A 62 -18.05 14.01 -20.11
N PRO A 63 -18.82 12.99 -19.69
CA PRO A 63 -18.35 11.96 -18.76
C PRO A 63 -17.18 11.13 -19.32
N ALA A 64 -17.08 10.99 -20.64
CA ALA A 64 -15.98 10.31 -21.34
C ALA A 64 -15.19 11.28 -22.23
N LEU A 65 -13.95 10.92 -22.58
CA LEU A 65 -13.11 11.76 -23.44
C LEU A 65 -13.64 11.73 -24.88
N SER A 66 -13.98 12.89 -25.42
CA SER A 66 -14.24 13.02 -26.86
C SER A 66 -12.95 12.82 -27.67
N ALA A 67 -13.08 12.71 -29.00
CA ALA A 67 -11.91 12.64 -29.88
C ALA A 67 -11.00 13.87 -29.75
N GLN A 68 -11.60 15.05 -29.53
CA GLN A 68 -10.87 16.29 -29.36
C GLN A 68 -10.17 16.36 -27.99
N ASP A 69 -10.83 15.87 -26.92
CA ASP A 69 -10.22 15.77 -25.59
C ASP A 69 -9.03 14.80 -25.61
N CYS A 70 -9.16 13.67 -26.31
CA CYS A 70 -8.05 12.73 -26.49
C CYS A 70 -6.82 13.38 -27.13
N ILE A 71 -7.02 14.25 -28.13
CA ILE A 71 -5.93 14.99 -28.77
C ILE A 71 -5.31 15.98 -27.78
N LYS A 72 -6.14 16.73 -27.04
CA LYS A 72 -5.68 17.72 -26.07
C LYS A 72 -4.91 17.09 -24.91
N VAL A 73 -5.44 16.00 -24.34
CA VAL A 73 -4.79 15.22 -23.26
C VAL A 73 -3.44 14.70 -23.74
N ARG A 74 -3.36 14.14 -24.94
CA ARG A 74 -2.09 13.65 -25.51
C ARG A 74 -1.06 14.77 -25.65
N GLN A 75 -1.49 15.94 -26.15
CA GLN A 75 -0.59 17.08 -26.29
C GLN A 75 -0.06 17.55 -24.93
N LEU A 76 -0.95 17.69 -23.93
CA LEU A 76 -0.55 18.09 -22.58
C LEU A 76 0.39 17.08 -21.92
N MET A 77 0.17 15.78 -22.14
CA MET A 77 1.07 14.72 -21.68
C MET A 77 2.46 14.84 -22.31
N ALA A 78 2.54 15.03 -23.62
CA ALA A 78 3.82 15.21 -24.33
C ALA A 78 4.54 16.46 -23.84
N ASP A 79 3.86 17.61 -23.81
CA ASP A 79 4.42 18.88 -23.35
C ASP A 79 4.91 18.80 -21.89
N CYS A 80 4.18 18.07 -21.02
CA CYS A 80 4.57 17.84 -19.63
C CYS A 80 5.89 17.07 -19.55
N VAL A 81 6.00 15.92 -20.21
CA VAL A 81 7.21 15.08 -20.17
C VAL A 81 8.41 15.75 -20.83
N GLU A 82 8.21 16.44 -21.94
CA GLU A 82 9.28 17.13 -22.66
C GLU A 82 9.78 18.40 -21.92
N GLY A 83 9.12 18.80 -20.84
CA GLY A 83 9.53 19.94 -20.02
C GLY A 83 9.35 21.29 -20.72
N HIS A 84 8.47 21.36 -21.73
CA HIS A 84 8.21 22.58 -22.49
C HIS A 84 7.81 23.76 -21.57
N GLY A 85 8.64 24.80 -21.50
CA GLY A 85 8.40 25.95 -20.61
C GLY A 85 8.83 25.76 -19.15
N GLY A 86 9.66 24.75 -18.85
CA GLY A 86 10.27 24.54 -17.54
C GLY A 86 9.41 23.77 -16.53
N GLU A 87 9.95 23.53 -15.33
CA GLU A 87 9.32 22.70 -14.29
C GLU A 87 7.96 23.23 -13.83
N VAL A 88 7.83 24.55 -13.66
CA VAL A 88 6.56 25.18 -13.24
C VAL A 88 5.45 24.90 -14.26
N SER A 89 5.77 24.99 -15.55
CA SER A 89 4.81 24.70 -16.62
C SER A 89 4.46 23.22 -16.69
N ALA A 90 5.43 22.33 -16.45
CA ALA A 90 5.20 20.89 -16.40
C ALA A 90 4.27 20.51 -15.24
N LEU A 91 4.46 21.11 -14.07
CA LEU A 91 3.60 20.93 -12.90
C LEU A 91 2.18 21.46 -13.17
N ALA A 92 2.04 22.66 -13.74
CA ALA A 92 0.74 23.21 -14.10
C ALA A 92 -0.04 22.29 -15.06
N ARG A 93 0.65 21.70 -16.05
CA ARG A 93 0.04 20.71 -16.96
C ARG A 93 -0.35 19.41 -16.25
N ALA A 94 0.46 18.93 -15.30
CA ALA A 94 0.10 17.77 -14.49
C ALA A 94 -1.15 18.04 -13.65
N VAL A 95 -1.28 19.23 -13.05
CA VAL A 95 -2.51 19.63 -12.35
C VAL A 95 -3.70 19.61 -13.30
N GLN A 96 -3.60 20.23 -14.49
CA GLN A 96 -4.68 20.21 -15.49
C GLN A 96 -5.07 18.78 -15.91
N LEU A 97 -4.09 17.90 -16.11
CA LEU A 97 -4.32 16.51 -16.48
C LEU A 97 -5.00 15.72 -15.35
N GLY A 98 -4.61 15.95 -14.10
CA GLY A 98 -5.22 15.30 -12.93
C GLY A 98 -6.66 15.78 -12.70
N GLU A 99 -6.90 17.09 -12.80
CA GLU A 99 -8.25 17.68 -12.73
C GLU A 99 -9.16 17.13 -13.83
N ALA A 100 -8.64 16.97 -15.05
CA ALA A 100 -9.38 16.32 -16.13
C ALA A 100 -9.71 14.86 -15.78
N TYR A 101 -8.74 14.10 -15.26
CA TYR A 101 -8.95 12.70 -14.88
C TYR A 101 -10.04 12.53 -13.81
N LEU A 102 -10.03 13.37 -12.78
CA LEU A 102 -10.97 13.29 -11.66
C LEU A 102 -12.44 13.47 -12.10
N ARG A 103 -12.69 14.22 -13.18
CA ARG A 103 -14.02 14.45 -13.75
C ARG A 103 -14.54 13.30 -14.62
N LEU A 104 -13.68 12.39 -15.04
CA LEU A 104 -14.06 11.30 -15.95
C LEU A 104 -14.80 10.19 -15.21
N VAL A 105 -15.78 9.59 -15.88
CA VAL A 105 -16.40 8.32 -15.48
C VAL A 105 -15.47 7.14 -15.81
N PRO A 106 -15.73 5.90 -15.34
CA PRO A 106 -14.82 4.77 -15.52
C PRO A 106 -14.36 4.53 -16.96
N GLU A 107 -15.24 4.68 -17.95
CA GLU A 107 -14.90 4.56 -19.37
C GLU A 107 -13.88 5.61 -19.82
N GLY A 108 -14.07 6.87 -19.42
CA GLY A 108 -13.14 7.96 -19.70
C GLY A 108 -11.80 7.78 -18.99
N ARG A 109 -11.81 7.34 -17.73
CA ARG A 109 -10.60 7.03 -16.96
C ARG A 109 -9.76 5.94 -17.63
N LEU A 110 -10.40 4.89 -18.15
CA LEU A 110 -9.73 3.87 -18.93
C LEU A 110 -9.13 4.44 -20.23
N GLN A 111 -9.85 5.29 -20.96
CA GLN A 111 -9.29 5.97 -22.15
C GLN A 111 -8.05 6.80 -21.79
N PHE A 112 -8.10 7.56 -20.69
CA PHE A 112 -6.97 8.35 -20.20
C PHE A 112 -5.75 7.48 -19.86
N LEU A 113 -5.95 6.40 -19.10
CA LEU A 113 -4.89 5.45 -18.76
C LEU A 113 -4.28 4.79 -20.00
N ARG A 114 -5.10 4.50 -21.01
CA ARG A 114 -4.63 3.98 -22.30
C ARG A 114 -3.76 5.01 -23.03
N LEU A 115 -4.13 6.29 -23.03
CA LEU A 115 -3.30 7.33 -23.64
C LEU A 115 -1.91 7.39 -23.02
N ILE A 116 -1.79 7.25 -21.69
CA ILE A 116 -0.48 7.16 -21.01
C ILE A 116 0.31 5.97 -21.57
N VAL A 117 -0.26 4.77 -21.53
CA VAL A 117 0.49 3.56 -21.91
C VAL A 117 0.81 3.50 -23.40
N ASP A 118 -0.09 4.00 -24.25
CA ASP A 118 0.06 3.96 -25.70
C ASP A 118 1.02 5.04 -26.23
N HIS A 119 1.20 6.15 -25.51
CA HIS A 119 2.00 7.29 -25.98
C HIS A 119 3.22 7.65 -25.12
N LEU A 120 3.27 7.26 -23.84
CA LEU A 120 4.35 7.62 -22.90
C LEU A 120 5.23 6.42 -22.47
N GLY A 121 5.26 5.37 -23.28
CA GLY A 121 6.15 4.22 -23.07
C GLY A 121 7.52 4.36 -23.73
N CYS A 122 8.43 3.43 -23.43
CA CYS A 122 9.72 3.36 -24.13
C CYS A 122 9.50 2.98 -25.60
N THR A 123 10.17 3.69 -26.51
CA THR A 123 10.13 3.36 -27.94
C THR A 123 11.19 2.31 -28.26
N LYS A 124 10.84 1.31 -29.07
CA LYS A 124 11.77 0.28 -29.52
C LYS A 124 13.01 0.89 -30.18
N ALA A 125 12.83 1.93 -31.00
CA ALA A 125 13.93 2.61 -31.68
C ALA A 125 14.96 3.22 -30.70
N SER A 126 14.49 3.89 -29.63
CA SER A 126 15.36 4.46 -28.60
C SER A 126 16.14 3.37 -27.86
N VAL A 127 15.44 2.30 -27.46
CA VAL A 127 16.05 1.17 -26.73
C VAL A 127 17.06 0.43 -27.60
N ASP A 128 16.72 0.11 -28.85
CA ASP A 128 17.62 -0.58 -29.78
C ASP A 128 18.89 0.24 -30.07
N ALA A 129 18.75 1.56 -30.22
CA ALA A 129 19.90 2.45 -30.41
C ALA A 129 20.83 2.46 -29.18
N ALA A 130 20.26 2.52 -27.98
CA ALA A 130 21.05 2.49 -26.74
C ALA A 130 21.74 1.13 -26.52
N ILE A 131 21.07 0.02 -26.85
CA ILE A 131 21.67 -1.33 -26.83
C ILE A 131 22.82 -1.42 -27.82
N ALA A 132 22.64 -0.95 -29.06
CA ALA A 132 23.69 -0.98 -30.08
C ALA A 132 24.93 -0.20 -29.63
N SER A 133 24.74 0.99 -29.04
CA SER A 133 25.83 1.80 -28.49
C SER A 133 26.59 1.06 -27.38
N TYR A 134 25.85 0.43 -26.44
CA TYR A 134 26.44 -0.35 -25.36
C TYR A 134 27.20 -1.58 -25.85
N MET A 135 26.64 -2.33 -26.81
CA MET A 135 27.29 -3.53 -27.37
C MET A 135 28.55 -3.21 -28.17
N ALA A 136 28.58 -2.06 -28.86
CA ALA A 136 29.71 -1.67 -29.70
C ALA A 136 30.93 -1.20 -28.89
N GLN A 137 30.71 -0.52 -27.76
CA GLN A 137 31.77 0.19 -27.02
C GLN A 137 31.88 -0.24 -25.55
N GLY A 138 31.05 -1.19 -25.10
CA GLY A 138 30.93 -1.54 -23.69
C GLY A 138 30.54 -0.32 -22.85
N ASP A 139 30.94 -0.35 -21.58
CA ASP A 139 30.79 0.79 -20.67
C ASP A 139 31.91 1.84 -20.82
N HIS A 140 32.64 1.84 -21.95
CA HIS A 140 33.78 2.73 -22.23
C HIS A 140 33.47 3.76 -23.34
N GLY A 141 32.22 4.22 -23.45
CA GLY A 141 31.86 5.34 -24.33
C GLY A 141 32.63 6.63 -24.00
N PRO A 142 32.41 7.74 -24.72
CA PRO A 142 33.19 8.98 -24.58
C PRO A 142 33.40 9.47 -23.13
N ASP A 143 32.46 9.15 -22.21
CA ASP A 143 32.55 9.43 -20.77
C ASP A 143 32.31 8.19 -19.87
N GLY A 144 32.43 6.97 -20.40
CA GLY A 144 32.04 5.74 -19.69
C GLY A 144 30.54 5.66 -19.36
N SER A 145 29.70 6.26 -20.21
CA SER A 145 28.29 6.57 -19.92
C SER A 145 27.28 5.71 -20.68
N ASN A 146 27.72 4.76 -21.49
CA ASN A 146 26.82 3.94 -22.32
C ASN A 146 25.82 3.12 -21.48
N LEU A 147 26.25 2.55 -20.34
CA LEU A 147 25.32 1.87 -19.43
C LEU A 147 24.29 2.85 -18.86
N THR A 148 24.69 4.08 -18.57
CA THR A 148 23.78 5.13 -18.08
C THR A 148 22.79 5.55 -19.16
N SER A 149 23.23 5.69 -20.42
CA SER A 149 22.35 5.97 -21.55
C SER A 149 21.35 4.85 -21.80
N LEU A 150 21.78 3.58 -21.72
CA LEU A 150 20.89 2.43 -21.79
C LEU A 150 19.87 2.43 -20.66
N ARG A 151 20.30 2.68 -19.42
CA ARG A 151 19.39 2.81 -18.27
C ARG A 151 18.35 3.91 -18.51
N LYS A 152 18.76 5.08 -18.99
CA LYS A 152 17.85 6.20 -19.31
C LYS A 152 16.85 5.84 -20.41
N ALA A 153 17.28 5.15 -21.46
CA ALA A 153 16.40 4.71 -22.55
C ALA A 153 15.34 3.68 -22.11
N LEU A 154 15.61 2.95 -21.02
CA LEU A 154 14.67 2.00 -20.42
C LEU A 154 13.70 2.64 -19.42
N ILE A 155 13.88 3.91 -19.05
CA ILE A 155 12.95 4.63 -18.17
C ILE A 155 11.82 5.21 -19.04
N PRO A 156 10.57 4.76 -18.88
CA PRO A 156 9.47 5.28 -19.68
C PRO A 156 9.14 6.73 -19.31
N PRO A 157 8.79 7.57 -20.31
CA PRO A 157 8.32 8.95 -20.11
C PRO A 157 7.27 9.16 -19.02
N TRP A 158 6.35 8.20 -18.83
CA TRP A 158 5.31 8.31 -17.80
C TRP A 158 5.87 8.39 -16.37
N ILE A 159 7.12 7.96 -16.11
CA ILE A 159 7.75 8.12 -14.78
C ILE A 159 7.86 9.61 -14.42
N TYR A 160 8.19 10.46 -15.39
CA TYR A 160 8.24 11.90 -15.15
C TYR A 160 6.83 12.44 -14.85
N LEU A 161 5.82 12.01 -15.61
CA LEU A 161 4.43 12.39 -15.36
C LEU A 161 3.95 11.96 -13.96
N ILE A 162 4.27 10.74 -13.51
CA ILE A 162 3.97 10.28 -12.15
C ILE A 162 4.61 11.20 -11.11
N LYS A 163 5.88 11.61 -11.29
CA LYS A 163 6.55 12.54 -10.38
C LYS A 163 5.87 13.91 -10.32
N GLN A 164 5.45 14.44 -11.47
CA GLN A 164 4.71 15.70 -11.51
C GLN A 164 3.34 15.59 -10.82
N PHE A 165 2.63 14.47 -11.00
CA PHE A 165 1.42 14.20 -10.24
C PHE A 165 1.69 14.10 -8.74
N ALA A 166 2.73 13.41 -8.30
CA ALA A 166 3.09 13.30 -6.89
C ALA A 166 3.39 14.67 -6.24
N ALA A 167 3.98 15.59 -7.01
CA ALA A 167 4.28 16.96 -6.59
C ALA A 167 3.09 17.93 -6.71
N SER A 168 1.98 17.50 -7.34
CA SER A 168 0.80 18.34 -7.56
C SER A 168 -0.08 18.46 -6.31
N THR A 169 -0.86 19.52 -6.24
CA THR A 169 -1.94 19.72 -5.26
C THR A 169 -3.23 19.96 -6.02
N PHE A 170 -4.30 19.28 -5.63
CA PHE A 170 -5.65 19.42 -6.19
C PHE A 170 -6.57 20.07 -5.16
N GLU A 171 -7.76 20.50 -5.58
CA GLU A 171 -8.70 21.24 -4.72
C GLU A 171 -8.97 20.54 -3.37
N ASP A 172 -9.18 19.22 -3.40
CA ASP A 172 -9.55 18.42 -2.22
C ASP A 172 -8.53 17.33 -1.83
N SER A 173 -7.40 17.23 -2.53
CA SER A 173 -6.46 16.12 -2.32
C SER A 173 -5.02 16.47 -2.68
N SER A 174 -4.07 15.73 -2.09
CA SER A 174 -2.67 15.80 -2.48
C SER A 174 -2.38 14.95 -3.72
N GLY A 175 -1.28 15.26 -4.39
CA GLY A 175 -0.76 14.49 -5.52
C GLY A 175 -0.55 13.01 -5.22
N ILE A 176 -0.08 12.70 -4.00
CA ILE A 176 0.08 11.31 -3.55
C ILE A 176 -1.27 10.61 -3.43
N GLN A 177 -2.28 11.27 -2.84
CA GLN A 177 -3.62 10.71 -2.75
C GLN A 177 -4.21 10.46 -4.14
N PHE A 178 -4.05 11.41 -5.06
CA PHE A 178 -4.45 11.25 -6.45
C PHE A 178 -3.80 10.02 -7.11
N LEU A 179 -2.50 9.79 -6.92
CA LEU A 179 -1.81 8.61 -7.46
C LEU A 179 -2.33 7.29 -6.87
N VAL A 180 -2.67 7.28 -5.58
CA VAL A 180 -3.30 6.12 -4.93
C VAL A 180 -4.68 5.85 -5.55
N GLU A 181 -5.49 6.87 -5.79
CA GLU A 181 -6.80 6.72 -6.42
C GLU A 181 -6.68 6.27 -7.89
N LEU A 182 -5.80 6.91 -8.66
CA LEU A 182 -5.45 6.56 -10.05
C LEU A 182 -5.05 5.08 -10.17
N ARG A 183 -4.20 4.59 -9.27
CA ARG A 183 -3.80 3.18 -9.24
C ARG A 183 -4.96 2.28 -8.83
N GLY A 184 -5.80 2.71 -7.90
CA GLY A 184 -7.03 1.99 -7.50
C GLY A 184 -7.93 1.70 -8.70
N ASP A 185 -8.18 2.72 -9.53
CA ASP A 185 -8.94 2.59 -10.77
C ASP A 185 -8.25 1.67 -11.77
N LEU A 186 -6.95 1.85 -11.99
CA LEU A 186 -6.14 1.01 -12.87
C LEU A 186 -6.29 -0.48 -12.52
N LEU A 187 -6.21 -0.83 -11.23
CA LEU A 187 -6.32 -2.21 -10.76
C LEU A 187 -7.68 -2.84 -11.13
N GLY A 188 -8.75 -2.04 -11.20
CA GLY A 188 -10.06 -2.47 -11.66
C GLY A 188 -10.09 -2.86 -13.15
N PHE A 189 -9.25 -2.22 -13.97
CA PHE A 189 -9.20 -2.45 -15.41
C PHE A 189 -8.23 -3.56 -15.84
N LEU A 190 -7.24 -3.93 -15.00
CA LEU A 190 -6.16 -4.86 -15.35
C LEU A 190 -6.63 -6.22 -15.90
N LYS A 191 -7.78 -6.73 -15.44
CA LYS A 191 -8.32 -8.01 -15.92
C LYS A 191 -8.67 -7.95 -17.41
N HIS A 192 -9.22 -6.83 -17.87
CA HIS A 192 -9.68 -6.64 -19.25
C HIS A 192 -8.61 -5.96 -20.12
N TRP A 193 -7.70 -5.20 -19.50
CA TRP A 193 -6.62 -4.49 -20.19
C TRP A 193 -5.24 -4.78 -19.59
N PRO A 194 -4.66 -5.98 -19.84
CA PRO A 194 -3.36 -6.36 -19.28
C PRO A 194 -2.19 -5.47 -19.72
N ARG A 195 -2.35 -4.67 -20.79
CA ARG A 195 -1.34 -3.72 -21.27
C ARG A 195 -1.02 -2.64 -20.23
N LEU A 196 -1.89 -2.41 -19.25
CA LEU A 196 -1.65 -1.46 -18.15
C LEU A 196 -0.62 -1.97 -17.11
N LYS A 197 -0.23 -3.25 -17.15
CA LYS A 197 0.68 -3.87 -16.15
C LYS A 197 2.03 -3.16 -15.97
N PRO A 198 2.75 -2.73 -17.02
CA PRO A 198 4.02 -2.02 -16.83
C PRO A 198 3.84 -0.72 -16.07
N PHE A 199 2.78 0.04 -16.40
CA PHE A 199 2.45 1.29 -15.70
C PHE A 199 2.00 1.03 -14.24
N ASP A 200 1.27 -0.06 -13.96
CA ASP A 200 0.96 -0.48 -12.58
C ASP A 200 2.22 -0.74 -11.75
N ALA A 201 3.22 -1.43 -12.33
CA ALA A 201 4.47 -1.75 -11.65
C ALA A 201 5.21 -0.47 -11.28
N ASP A 202 5.37 0.45 -12.24
CA ASP A 202 6.04 1.73 -12.02
C ASP A 202 5.29 2.64 -11.01
N LEU A 203 3.95 2.64 -11.04
CA LEU A 203 3.13 3.33 -10.04
C LEU A 203 3.31 2.73 -8.65
N LEU A 204 3.30 1.40 -8.53
CA LEU A 204 3.52 0.71 -7.25
C LEU A 204 4.92 1.00 -6.69
N ASP A 205 5.95 0.92 -7.53
CA ASP A 205 7.32 1.20 -7.12
C ASP A 205 7.48 2.66 -6.68
N THR A 206 6.85 3.59 -7.39
CA THR A 206 6.86 5.01 -6.99
C THR A 206 6.11 5.25 -5.68
N LEU A 207 4.91 4.69 -5.53
CA LEU A 207 4.10 4.81 -4.31
C LEU A 207 4.80 4.19 -3.09
N THR A 208 5.45 3.03 -3.25
CA THR A 208 6.20 2.38 -2.15
C THR A 208 7.47 3.16 -1.78
N THR A 209 8.10 3.84 -2.74
CA THR A 209 9.23 4.73 -2.49
C THR A 209 8.81 5.96 -1.69
N ILE A 210 7.67 6.57 -2.05
CA ILE A 210 7.13 7.76 -1.38
C ILE A 210 6.59 7.41 0.02
N LEU A 211 5.81 6.33 0.12
CA LEU A 211 5.10 5.90 1.33
C LEU A 211 5.89 4.86 2.13
N THR A 212 7.20 5.11 2.30
CA THR A 212 8.06 4.27 3.15
C THR A 212 7.71 4.44 4.63
N VAL A 213 8.02 3.45 5.49
CA VAL A 213 7.71 3.53 6.94
C VAL A 213 8.25 4.78 7.60
N GLY A 214 9.42 5.26 7.16
CA GLY A 214 10.03 6.47 7.70
C GLY A 214 9.25 7.74 7.42
N SER A 215 8.40 7.77 6.38
CA SER A 215 7.54 8.91 6.06
C SER A 215 6.13 8.80 6.65
N LEU A 216 5.84 7.74 7.40
CA LEU A 216 4.53 7.52 8.02
C LEU A 216 4.56 7.86 9.51
N ARG A 217 3.62 8.70 9.94
CA ARG A 217 3.35 9.00 11.34
C ARG A 217 2.40 7.97 11.92
N LEU A 218 2.77 7.40 13.07
CA LEU A 218 1.91 6.53 13.86
C LEU A 218 1.04 7.35 14.80
N GLU A 219 -0.25 7.08 14.83
CA GLU A 219 -1.21 7.71 15.73
C GLU A 219 -2.10 6.67 16.40
N GLN A 220 -2.37 6.84 17.69
CA GLN A 220 -3.47 6.11 18.32
C GLN A 220 -4.79 6.77 17.93
N LEU A 221 -5.72 5.97 17.42
CA LEU A 221 -7.07 6.40 17.10
C LEU A 221 -7.95 6.21 18.34
N THR A 222 -8.78 7.20 18.63
CA THR A 222 -9.66 7.23 19.80
C THR A 222 -11.06 7.65 19.38
N TRP A 223 -12.01 7.66 20.31
CA TRP A 223 -13.36 8.18 20.03
C TRP A 223 -13.37 9.68 19.65
N ASN A 224 -12.32 10.43 20.01
CA ASN A 224 -12.17 11.84 19.64
C ASN A 224 -11.58 12.04 18.22
N THR A 225 -11.14 10.95 17.56
CA THR A 225 -10.67 11.01 16.18
C THR A 225 -11.82 11.44 15.26
N SER A 226 -11.52 12.25 14.23
CA SER A 226 -12.55 12.78 13.34
C SER A 226 -13.45 11.70 12.75
N ALA A 227 -14.75 11.97 12.66
CA ALA A 227 -15.72 11.04 12.09
C ALA A 227 -15.36 10.62 10.65
N ALA A 228 -14.70 11.50 9.88
CA ALA A 228 -14.21 11.19 8.54
C ALA A 228 -13.20 10.03 8.53
N VAL A 229 -12.19 10.09 9.43
CA VAL A 229 -11.18 9.03 9.59
C VAL A 229 -11.83 7.75 10.11
N LEU A 230 -12.70 7.86 11.12
CA LEU A 230 -13.40 6.71 11.70
C LEU A 230 -14.31 6.00 10.69
N ASN A 231 -15.02 6.74 9.84
CA ASN A 231 -15.80 6.18 8.73
C ASN A 231 -14.92 5.38 7.75
N LYS A 232 -13.68 5.83 7.50
CA LYS A 232 -12.76 5.06 6.65
C LYS A 232 -12.39 3.72 7.29
N LEU A 233 -12.22 3.64 8.60
CA LEU A 233 -12.00 2.34 9.27
C LEU A 233 -13.15 1.37 9.02
N ILE A 234 -14.40 1.83 9.17
CA ILE A 234 -15.60 1.00 8.91
C ILE A 234 -15.63 0.54 7.44
N GLN A 235 -15.31 1.43 6.50
CA GLN A 235 -15.32 1.12 5.06
C GLN A 235 -14.25 0.11 4.66
N TYR A 236 -13.08 0.16 5.30
CA TYR A 236 -11.89 -0.55 4.83
C TYR A 236 -11.47 -1.74 5.70
N GLU A 237 -12.17 -2.02 6.80
CA GLU A 237 -11.88 -3.19 7.61
C GLU A 237 -12.12 -4.49 6.83
N ALA A 238 -11.01 -5.17 6.52
CA ALA A 238 -10.95 -6.29 5.58
C ALA A 238 -10.84 -7.66 6.25
N VAL A 239 -10.50 -7.72 7.54
CA VAL A 239 -10.31 -8.96 8.31
C VAL A 239 -11.59 -9.30 9.08
N HIS A 240 -12.13 -8.33 9.82
CA HIS A 240 -13.29 -8.46 10.70
C HIS A 240 -14.22 -7.26 10.56
N LYS A 241 -15.11 -7.30 9.55
CA LYS A 241 -16.05 -6.20 9.22
C LYS A 241 -16.64 -5.54 10.47
N ILE A 242 -16.57 -4.21 10.50
CA ILE A 242 -17.17 -3.40 11.57
C ILE A 242 -18.64 -3.14 11.19
N HIS A 243 -19.57 -3.57 12.03
CA HIS A 243 -21.00 -3.56 11.70
C HIS A 243 -21.74 -2.30 12.16
N SER A 244 -21.19 -1.56 13.11
CA SER A 244 -21.85 -0.38 13.69
C SER A 244 -20.86 0.57 14.35
N TRP A 245 -21.30 1.80 14.65
CA TRP A 245 -20.53 2.75 15.47
C TRP A 245 -20.23 2.21 16.87
N THR A 246 -21.16 1.43 17.44
CA THR A 246 -20.97 0.82 18.76
C THR A 246 -19.89 -0.27 18.74
N ASP A 247 -19.80 -1.04 17.65
CA ASP A 247 -18.72 -1.99 17.40
C ASP A 247 -17.38 -1.26 17.25
N LEU A 248 -17.33 -0.19 16.46
CA LEU A 248 -16.15 0.65 16.34
C LEU A 248 -15.68 1.23 17.69
N GLN A 249 -16.60 1.77 18.49
CA GLN A 249 -16.27 2.29 19.82
C GLN A 249 -15.65 1.21 20.71
N HIS A 250 -16.21 0.00 20.68
CA HIS A 250 -15.66 -1.12 21.44
C HIS A 250 -14.22 -1.45 21.00
N ARG A 251 -13.92 -1.43 19.70
CA ARG A 251 -12.58 -1.68 19.18
C ARG A 251 -11.58 -0.55 19.46
N LEU A 252 -12.04 0.67 19.63
CA LEU A 252 -11.19 1.83 19.95
C LEU A 252 -10.76 1.88 21.41
N GLU A 253 -11.66 1.56 22.35
CA GLU A 253 -11.44 1.82 23.79
C GLU A 253 -12.07 0.78 24.74
N GLY A 254 -12.59 -0.34 24.24
CA GLY A 254 -13.11 -1.40 25.11
C GLY A 254 -14.31 -1.00 25.98
N ARG A 255 -15.11 -0.02 25.54
CA ARG A 255 -16.22 0.60 26.31
C ARG A 255 -15.83 1.01 27.74
N GLY A 256 -14.68 1.68 27.90
CA GLY A 256 -14.23 2.23 29.17
C GLY A 256 -13.30 1.31 29.98
N THR A 257 -13.09 0.07 29.54
CA THR A 257 -12.03 -0.81 30.09
C THR A 257 -10.66 -0.51 29.47
N ASN A 258 -10.63 0.16 28.31
CA ASN A 258 -9.43 0.51 27.56
C ASN A 258 -8.56 -0.72 27.17
N ASP A 259 -9.19 -1.89 27.07
CA ASP A 259 -8.56 -3.18 26.74
C ASP A 259 -8.36 -3.40 25.22
N ARG A 260 -8.75 -2.41 24.42
CA ARG A 260 -8.61 -2.38 22.96
C ARG A 260 -8.01 -1.05 22.54
N ARG A 261 -7.22 -1.08 21.47
CA ARG A 261 -6.71 0.12 20.81
C ARG A 261 -6.64 -0.09 19.31
N ILE A 262 -6.81 1.00 18.57
CA ILE A 262 -6.52 1.04 17.14
C ILE A 262 -5.41 2.06 16.92
N TYR A 263 -4.42 1.68 16.12
CA TYR A 263 -3.36 2.57 15.67
C TYR A 263 -3.48 2.77 14.15
N GLY A 264 -3.28 4.00 13.68
CA GLY A 264 -3.28 4.35 12.26
C GLY A 264 -1.93 4.89 11.83
N TYR A 265 -1.52 4.56 10.60
CA TYR A 265 -0.40 5.18 9.90
C TYR A 265 -0.89 6.21 8.91
N PHE A 266 -0.36 7.42 9.01
CA PHE A 266 -0.72 8.55 8.16
C PHE A 266 0.51 9.09 7.47
N HIS A 267 0.34 9.54 6.24
CA HIS A 267 1.32 10.37 5.56
C HIS A 267 0.96 11.84 5.80
N GLU A 268 1.97 12.72 5.88
CA GLU A 268 1.75 14.15 6.13
C GLU A 268 0.83 14.81 5.09
N GLN A 269 0.98 14.41 3.83
CA GLN A 269 0.11 14.87 2.73
C GLN A 269 -1.23 14.12 2.63
N MET A 270 -1.50 13.15 3.51
CA MET A 270 -2.77 12.41 3.57
C MET A 270 -3.28 12.29 5.03
N PRO A 271 -3.41 13.40 5.79
CA PRO A 271 -3.64 13.35 7.23
C PRO A 271 -5.03 12.84 7.63
N LYS A 272 -5.98 12.85 6.68
CA LYS A 272 -7.37 12.39 6.89
C LYS A 272 -7.61 10.95 6.41
N VAL A 273 -6.58 10.29 5.89
CA VAL A 273 -6.68 8.95 5.30
C VAL A 273 -5.69 8.02 6.00
N PRO A 274 -6.15 7.13 6.92
CA PRO A 274 -5.26 6.17 7.56
C PRO A 274 -4.83 5.17 6.49
N LEU A 275 -3.57 5.15 6.06
CA LEU A 275 -3.10 4.25 4.99
C LEU A 275 -3.11 2.79 5.45
N ILE A 276 -2.77 2.59 6.72
CA ILE A 276 -2.76 1.30 7.39
C ILE A 276 -3.34 1.52 8.76
N PHE A 277 -4.13 0.59 9.25
CA PHE A 277 -4.47 0.56 10.66
C PHE A 277 -4.26 -0.83 11.26
N VAL A 278 -4.04 -0.82 12.57
CA VAL A 278 -3.65 -1.97 13.38
C VAL A 278 -4.57 -2.00 14.59
N GLU A 279 -5.37 -3.04 14.72
CA GLU A 279 -6.21 -3.27 15.88
C GLU A 279 -5.51 -4.23 16.85
N VAL A 280 -5.42 -3.81 18.11
CA VAL A 280 -4.82 -4.60 19.18
C VAL A 280 -5.77 -4.81 20.34
N ALA A 281 -5.63 -5.97 20.98
CA ALA A 281 -6.37 -6.37 22.15
C ALA A 281 -5.41 -6.76 23.27
N PHE A 282 -5.65 -6.23 24.46
CA PHE A 282 -4.95 -6.65 25.66
C PHE A 282 -5.67 -7.85 26.26
N VAL A 283 -4.93 -8.88 26.66
CA VAL A 283 -5.45 -10.14 27.21
C VAL A 283 -4.51 -10.72 28.29
N LYS A 284 -4.98 -11.72 29.02
CA LYS A 284 -4.15 -12.58 29.89
C LYS A 284 -3.81 -13.88 29.15
N GLY A 285 -2.54 -14.13 28.92
CA GLY A 285 -2.01 -15.24 28.13
C GLY A 285 -2.31 -15.13 26.62
N LEU A 286 -1.93 -16.17 25.87
CA LEU A 286 -2.19 -16.21 24.43
C LEU A 286 -3.66 -16.52 24.14
N SER A 287 -4.31 -15.66 23.34
CA SER A 287 -5.66 -15.93 22.83
C SER A 287 -5.60 -16.93 21.67
N SER A 288 -6.39 -18.01 21.76
CA SER A 288 -6.53 -19.02 20.71
C SER A 288 -7.77 -18.84 19.84
N GLN A 289 -8.65 -17.89 20.16
CA GLN A 289 -9.97 -17.72 19.52
C GLN A 289 -10.28 -16.24 19.29
N ILE A 290 -10.45 -15.87 18.03
CA ILE A 290 -10.77 -14.50 17.63
C ILE A 290 -12.14 -14.06 18.14
N GLN A 291 -13.08 -15.01 18.29
CA GLN A 291 -14.43 -14.75 18.78
C GLN A 291 -14.41 -14.12 20.18
N ARG A 292 -13.49 -14.53 21.06
CA ARG A 292 -13.34 -13.93 22.39
C ARG A 292 -12.76 -12.51 22.35
N VAL A 293 -11.97 -12.21 21.33
CA VAL A 293 -11.38 -10.87 21.13
C VAL A 293 -12.42 -9.89 20.58
N LEU A 294 -13.32 -10.36 19.71
CA LEU A 294 -14.36 -9.57 19.06
C LEU A 294 -15.68 -9.49 19.85
N ASP A 295 -15.89 -10.35 20.84
CA ASP A 295 -17.12 -10.36 21.63
C ASP A 295 -17.25 -9.09 22.49
N VAL A 296 -18.17 -8.22 22.09
CA VAL A 296 -18.48 -6.94 22.74
C VAL A 296 -19.00 -7.10 24.17
N HIS A 297 -19.46 -8.28 24.56
CA HIS A 297 -19.93 -8.59 25.92
C HIS A 297 -18.84 -9.23 26.78
N HIS A 298 -17.73 -9.64 26.19
CA HIS A 298 -16.65 -10.30 26.90
C HIS A 298 -15.72 -9.27 27.53
N GLN A 299 -15.93 -8.97 28.81
CA GLN A 299 -14.97 -8.24 29.64
C GLN A 299 -13.99 -9.21 30.28
N ALA A 300 -12.78 -9.31 29.72
CA ALA A 300 -11.73 -10.16 30.28
C ALA A 300 -11.22 -9.60 31.63
N PHE A 301 -11.25 -8.29 31.81
CA PHE A 301 -10.80 -7.56 32.99
C PHE A 301 -11.30 -6.11 32.98
N ASN A 302 -11.15 -5.42 34.11
CA ASN A 302 -11.67 -4.06 34.30
C ASN A 302 -10.68 -2.97 33.86
N ARG A 303 -9.38 -3.29 33.80
CA ARG A 303 -8.34 -2.33 33.40
C ARG A 303 -7.18 -2.97 32.63
N PRO A 304 -6.47 -2.22 31.76
CA PRO A 304 -5.39 -2.76 30.92
C PRO A 304 -4.17 -3.24 31.71
N GLU A 305 -3.95 -2.74 32.92
CA GLU A 305 -2.84 -3.13 33.80
C GLU A 305 -2.93 -4.59 34.25
N GLU A 306 -4.11 -5.20 34.13
CA GLU A 306 -4.28 -6.62 34.42
C GLU A 306 -3.80 -7.54 33.29
N ALA A 307 -3.60 -7.00 32.08
CA ALA A 307 -3.14 -7.78 30.94
C ALA A 307 -1.64 -8.09 31.03
N ASP A 308 -1.21 -9.21 30.46
CA ASP A 308 0.21 -9.57 30.28
C ASP A 308 0.63 -9.66 28.81
N THR A 309 -0.37 -9.68 27.90
CA THR A 309 -0.22 -9.99 26.48
C THR A 309 -0.97 -8.99 25.62
N CYS A 310 -0.34 -8.54 24.54
CA CYS A 310 -0.95 -7.75 23.47
C CYS A 310 -1.11 -8.61 22.20
N ILE A 311 -2.34 -8.72 21.71
CA ILE A 311 -2.70 -9.47 20.51
C ILE A 311 -3.03 -8.52 19.37
N PHE A 312 -2.26 -8.60 18.30
CA PHE A 312 -2.55 -7.97 17.01
C PHE A 312 -3.54 -8.84 16.25
N TYR A 313 -4.79 -8.42 16.14
CA TYR A 313 -5.85 -9.24 15.55
C TYR A 313 -6.38 -8.73 14.21
N SER A 314 -6.12 -7.46 13.86
CA SER A 314 -6.35 -6.94 12.52
C SER A 314 -5.20 -6.01 12.11
N ILE A 315 -4.71 -6.18 10.88
CA ILE A 315 -3.79 -5.26 10.20
C ILE A 315 -4.32 -5.11 8.78
N ALA A 316 -4.82 -3.93 8.46
CA ALA A 316 -5.48 -3.67 7.18
C ALA A 316 -4.82 -2.47 6.46
N ASN A 317 -4.62 -2.62 5.16
CA ASN A 317 -4.35 -1.50 4.26
C ASN A 317 -5.70 -0.98 3.77
N THR A 318 -5.90 0.33 3.86
CA THR A 318 -7.20 0.94 3.58
C THR A 318 -7.38 1.31 2.11
N GLN A 319 -6.30 1.44 1.35
CA GLN A 319 -6.37 1.99 0.01
C GLN A 319 -6.22 0.89 -1.03
N ALA A 320 -7.22 0.75 -1.91
CA ALA A 320 -7.17 -0.23 -3.01
C ALA A 320 -5.93 -0.02 -3.88
N GLY A 321 -5.56 1.24 -4.16
CA GLY A 321 -4.36 1.61 -4.89
C GLY A 321 -3.04 1.33 -4.18
N LEU A 322 -3.06 0.91 -2.91
CA LEU A 322 -1.87 0.44 -2.19
C LEU A 322 -1.83 -1.10 -2.09
N ARG A 323 -2.73 -1.81 -2.78
CA ARG A 323 -2.70 -3.27 -2.83
C ARG A 323 -1.36 -3.76 -3.41
N GLY A 324 -0.68 -4.62 -2.66
CA GLY A 324 0.64 -5.14 -3.02
C GLY A 324 1.82 -4.27 -2.56
N ALA A 325 1.55 -3.08 -1.98
CA ALA A 325 2.59 -2.31 -1.31
C ALA A 325 3.03 -3.03 -0.03
N SER A 326 4.35 -3.17 0.13
CA SER A 326 4.95 -3.64 1.37
C SER A 326 5.49 -2.43 2.13
N PHE A 327 4.91 -2.20 3.30
CA PHE A 327 5.38 -1.18 4.24
C PHE A 327 6.37 -1.78 5.24
N GLY A 328 7.06 -2.86 4.87
CA GLY A 328 8.11 -3.49 5.68
C GLY A 328 7.68 -4.04 7.04
N ASN A 329 8.66 -4.61 7.75
CA ASN A 329 8.45 -5.30 9.03
C ASN A 329 8.43 -4.34 10.24
N PHE A 330 8.59 -3.04 10.02
CA PHE A 330 8.77 -2.05 11.10
C PHE A 330 7.44 -1.50 11.64
N LEU A 331 6.34 -1.66 10.92
CA LEU A 331 5.01 -1.23 11.38
C LEU A 331 4.66 -1.84 12.75
N ILE A 332 4.71 -3.17 12.84
CA ILE A 332 4.39 -3.87 14.10
C ILE A 332 5.35 -3.42 15.21
N LYS A 333 6.64 -3.24 14.91
CA LYS A 333 7.63 -2.78 15.91
C LYS A 333 7.28 -1.40 16.47
N ASN A 334 6.83 -0.47 15.65
CA ASN A 334 6.45 0.87 16.08
C ASN A 334 5.19 0.83 16.97
N VAL A 335 4.20 0.00 16.63
CA VAL A 335 3.03 -0.22 17.48
C VAL A 335 3.42 -0.88 18.81
N VAL A 336 4.31 -1.89 18.80
CA VAL A 336 4.84 -2.51 20.03
C VAL A 336 5.53 -1.46 20.92
N LYS A 337 6.35 -0.58 20.35
CA LYS A 337 7.00 0.52 21.09
C LYS A 337 5.97 1.47 21.71
N ALA A 338 4.96 1.90 20.96
CA ALA A 338 3.90 2.76 21.45
C ALA A 338 3.11 2.09 22.59
N VAL A 339 2.72 0.83 22.42
CA VAL A 339 2.03 0.05 23.46
C VAL A 339 2.90 -0.10 24.71
N LYS A 340 4.20 -0.42 24.56
CA LYS A 340 5.12 -0.57 25.70
C LYS A 340 5.39 0.74 26.45
N ALA A 341 5.36 1.88 25.76
CA ALA A 341 5.49 3.17 26.42
C ALA A 341 4.33 3.42 27.39
N ASP A 342 3.12 3.00 27.01
CA ASP A 342 1.91 3.18 27.83
C ASP A 342 1.68 2.04 28.84
N LEU A 343 2.04 0.81 28.49
CA LEU A 343 1.80 -0.41 29.27
C LEU A 343 3.10 -1.23 29.39
N PRO A 344 4.08 -0.77 30.20
CA PRO A 344 5.42 -1.34 30.25
C PRO A 344 5.48 -2.76 30.85
N HIS A 345 4.44 -3.18 31.57
CA HIS A 345 4.33 -4.51 32.17
C HIS A 345 3.96 -5.61 31.18
N LEU A 346 3.51 -5.26 29.96
CA LEU A 346 3.21 -6.25 28.93
C LEU A 346 4.47 -6.99 28.49
N THR A 347 4.46 -8.32 28.65
CA THR A 347 5.61 -9.18 28.38
C THR A 347 5.52 -9.86 27.02
N THR A 348 4.30 -10.14 26.56
CA THR A 348 4.05 -10.95 25.36
C THR A 348 3.35 -10.12 24.28
N PHE A 349 3.82 -10.24 23.04
CA PHE A 349 3.23 -9.62 21.85
C PHE A 349 3.07 -10.70 20.80
N ALA A 350 1.84 -10.94 20.35
CA ALA A 350 1.54 -12.00 19.39
C ALA A 350 0.50 -11.54 18.38
N THR A 351 0.44 -12.19 17.23
CA THR A 351 -0.61 -11.94 16.23
C THR A 351 -1.63 -13.06 16.23
N LEU A 352 -2.89 -12.73 15.95
CA LEU A 352 -3.94 -13.69 15.65
C LEU A 352 -4.35 -13.50 14.18
N SER A 353 -3.43 -13.83 13.28
CA SER A 353 -3.54 -13.54 11.86
C SER A 353 -4.38 -14.58 11.10
N PRO A 354 -5.18 -14.18 10.09
CA PRO A 354 -5.83 -15.11 9.19
C PRO A 354 -4.80 -15.81 8.29
N ILE A 355 -5.18 -16.96 7.72
CA ILE A 355 -4.41 -17.66 6.68
C ILE A 355 -5.22 -17.63 5.37
N PRO A 356 -5.32 -16.45 4.71
CA PRO A 356 -6.11 -16.32 3.49
C PRO A 356 -5.57 -17.26 2.41
N LYS A 357 -6.46 -17.73 1.53
CA LYS A 357 -6.15 -18.66 0.43
C LYS A 357 -5.68 -20.06 0.84
N PHE A 358 -5.49 -20.37 2.13
CA PHE A 358 -5.09 -21.72 2.57
C PHE A 358 -6.06 -22.79 2.06
N ARG A 359 -7.37 -22.57 2.19
CA ARG A 359 -8.40 -23.48 1.65
C ARG A 359 -8.25 -23.64 0.13
N HIS A 360 -8.03 -22.56 -0.61
CA HIS A 360 -7.88 -22.63 -2.07
C HIS A 360 -6.63 -23.42 -2.46
N TRP A 361 -5.50 -23.17 -1.81
CA TRP A 361 -4.27 -23.94 -1.97
C TRP A 361 -4.50 -25.42 -1.66
N LEU A 362 -5.06 -25.73 -0.49
CA LEU A 362 -5.35 -27.10 -0.08
C LEU A 362 -6.23 -27.83 -1.10
N MET A 363 -7.26 -27.18 -1.63
CA MET A 363 -8.14 -27.77 -2.66
C MET A 363 -7.41 -28.01 -3.99
N ASN A 364 -6.38 -27.22 -4.32
CA ASN A 364 -5.57 -27.46 -5.51
C ASN A 364 -4.56 -28.60 -5.31
N GLU A 365 -4.00 -28.74 -4.11
CA GLU A 365 -3.14 -29.88 -3.75
C GLU A 365 -3.96 -31.19 -3.74
N LEU A 366 -5.15 -31.18 -3.14
CA LEU A 366 -6.02 -32.37 -3.06
C LEU A 366 -6.43 -32.90 -4.45
N LYS A 367 -6.53 -32.04 -5.48
CA LYS A 367 -6.77 -32.47 -6.87
C LYS A 367 -5.63 -33.27 -7.48
N GLN A 368 -4.42 -33.13 -6.95
CA GLN A 368 -3.21 -33.81 -7.43
C GLN A 368 -2.98 -35.14 -6.71
N VAL A 369 -3.70 -35.38 -5.60
CA VAL A 369 -3.62 -36.62 -4.83
C VAL A 369 -4.64 -37.63 -5.40
N PRO A 370 -4.25 -38.88 -5.69
CA PRO A 370 -5.19 -39.92 -6.08
C PRO A 370 -6.28 -40.09 -5.01
N GLU A 371 -7.54 -40.22 -5.44
CA GLU A 371 -8.71 -40.28 -4.55
C GLU A 371 -8.63 -41.40 -3.50
N GLN A 372 -7.89 -42.47 -3.81
CA GLN A 372 -7.62 -43.62 -2.94
C GLN A 372 -6.65 -43.31 -1.78
N SER A 373 -5.85 -42.26 -1.93
CA SER A 373 -4.87 -41.80 -0.94
C SER A 373 -5.42 -40.67 -0.06
N LEU A 374 -6.62 -40.18 -0.36
CA LEU A 374 -7.29 -39.18 0.46
C LEU A 374 -7.83 -39.84 1.73
N PRO A 375 -7.67 -39.22 2.91
CA PRO A 375 -8.32 -39.70 4.11
C PRO A 375 -9.84 -39.74 3.89
N LEU A 376 -10.51 -40.75 4.45
CA LEU A 376 -11.98 -40.88 4.48
C LEU A 376 -12.59 -39.75 5.32
N TRP A 377 -12.52 -38.52 4.82
CA TRP A 377 -13.25 -37.39 5.39
C TRP A 377 -14.70 -37.49 4.94
N PRO A 378 -15.68 -37.28 5.84
CA PRO A 378 -17.06 -37.08 5.42
C PRO A 378 -17.04 -35.99 4.35
N LYS A 379 -17.63 -36.26 3.19
CA LYS A 379 -17.74 -35.27 2.12
C LYS A 379 -18.32 -34.00 2.75
N PHE A 380 -17.53 -32.94 2.84
CA PHE A 380 -18.00 -31.65 3.32
C PHE A 380 -19.07 -31.18 2.34
N HIS A 381 -20.34 -31.32 2.71
CA HIS A 381 -21.43 -30.70 2.00
C HIS A 381 -21.24 -29.19 2.14
N ALA A 382 -21.10 -28.52 1.00
CA ALA A 382 -20.86 -27.09 0.87
C ALA A 382 -22.08 -26.28 1.30
#